data_AF-A0A088T2X9-F1
#
_entry.id   AF-A0A088T2X9-F1
#
_cell.length_a   1.000
_cell.length_b   1.000
_cell.length_c   1.000
_cell.angle_alpha   90.00
_cell.angle_beta   90.00
_cell.angle_gamma   90.00
#
_symmetry.space_group_name_H-M   'P 1'
#
loop_
_entity.id
_entity.type
_entity.pdbx_description
1 polymer ?
#
loop_
_entity_poly.entity_id
_entity_poly.type
_entity_poly.pdbx_seq_one_letter_code
_entity_poly.pdbx_strand_id
1 'polypeptide(L)'
;MRTFRDIEVRNTLATTKQDFNDLGNFLKRKELLDSRGLWFAGFDNYRKSTNNAVAENLFYGNKKLKIVCINNNEVFHLNNSKEGLKVRAIGTTDEKFKMTSMRNILYPTVNLHCPREQLFEFKVTKNKGIIKEFKKALKN
;
A
#
# COMPACT_ATOMS: atom_id res chain seq x y z
N MET A 1 12.59 -16.13 -9.15
CA MET A 1 12.09 -14.90 -8.51
C MET A 1 10.58 -14.82 -8.73
N ARG A 2 9.74 -14.95 -7.69
CA ARG A 2 8.28 -14.84 -7.84
C ARG A 2 7.89 -13.39 -8.13
N THR A 3 7.08 -13.17 -9.15
CA THR A 3 6.57 -11.84 -9.48
C THR A 3 5.37 -11.48 -8.61
N PHE A 4 5.00 -10.19 -8.55
CA PHE A 4 3.77 -9.74 -7.89
C PHE A 4 2.50 -10.45 -8.39
N ARG A 5 2.53 -10.98 -9.63
CA ARG A 5 1.40 -11.69 -10.23
C ARG A 5 1.19 -13.08 -9.63
N ASP A 6 2.18 -13.61 -8.92
CA ASP A 6 2.15 -14.94 -8.33
C ASP A 6 1.46 -14.93 -6.93
N ILE A 7 1.04 -13.75 -6.46
CA ILE A 7 0.27 -13.62 -5.22
C ILE A 7 -1.22 -13.65 -5.55
N GLU A 8 -1.90 -14.65 -5.00
CA GLU A 8 -3.33 -14.87 -5.15
C GLU A 8 -4.15 -13.67 -4.64
N VAL A 9 -5.17 -13.32 -5.41
CA VAL A 9 -6.16 -12.31 -5.01
C VAL A 9 -7.12 -12.99 -4.05
N ARG A 10 -7.11 -12.56 -2.77
CA ARG A 10 -8.05 -13.07 -1.78
C ARG A 10 -9.48 -12.57 -2.04
N ASN A 11 -9.61 -11.30 -2.41
CA ASN A 11 -10.90 -10.68 -2.66
C ASN A 11 -10.77 -9.46 -3.59
N THR A 12 -11.86 -9.08 -4.26
CA THR A 12 -12.00 -7.80 -4.96
C THR A 12 -13.13 -7.02 -4.34
N LEU A 13 -12.81 -5.87 -3.74
CA LEU A 13 -13.77 -5.01 -3.08
C LEU A 13 -14.25 -3.94 -4.05
N ALA A 14 -15.55 -3.89 -4.34
CA ALA A 14 -16.14 -2.79 -5.10
C ALA A 14 -15.85 -1.46 -4.39
N THR A 15 -15.47 -0.44 -5.17
CA THR A 15 -15.14 0.89 -4.66
C THR A 15 -15.82 1.98 -5.46
N THR A 16 -16.24 3.03 -4.77
CA THR A 16 -16.72 4.29 -5.33
C THR A 16 -15.66 5.39 -5.19
N LYS A 17 -15.85 6.54 -5.84
CA LYS A 17 -14.97 7.71 -5.63
C LYS A 17 -14.95 8.16 -4.17
N GLN A 18 -16.10 8.09 -3.48
CA GLN A 18 -16.24 8.54 -2.11
C GLN A 18 -15.42 7.70 -1.12
N ASP A 19 -15.26 6.39 -1.40
CA ASP A 19 -14.44 5.51 -0.58
C ASP A 19 -12.96 5.93 -0.53
N PHE A 20 -12.47 6.65 -1.54
CA PHE A 20 -11.09 7.17 -1.55
C PHE A 20 -10.94 8.51 -0.84
N ASN A 21 -12.04 9.24 -0.61
CA ASN A 21 -12.03 10.47 0.19
C ASN A 21 -11.82 10.14 1.67
N ASP A 22 -12.41 9.04 2.14
CA ASP A 22 -12.27 8.51 3.50
C ASP A 22 -11.77 7.06 3.50
N LEU A 23 -10.58 6.89 2.95
CA LEU A 23 -9.99 5.57 2.73
C LEU A 23 -9.73 4.83 4.04
N GLY A 24 -9.34 5.54 5.11
CA GLY A 24 -9.11 4.92 6.41
C GLY A 24 -10.36 4.24 6.97
N ASN A 25 -11.50 4.94 6.97
CA ASN A 25 -12.75 4.35 7.45
C ASN A 25 -13.28 3.28 6.49
N PHE A 26 -13.10 3.45 5.17
CA PHE A 26 -13.44 2.40 4.22
C PHE A 26 -12.69 1.09 4.52
N LEU A 27 -11.37 1.16 4.73
CA LEU A 27 -10.56 -0.03 5.03
C LEU A 27 -10.97 -0.67 6.37
N LYS A 28 -11.31 0.12 7.39
CA LYS A 28 -11.85 -0.39 8.66
C LYS A 28 -13.18 -1.11 8.47
N ARG A 29 -14.13 -0.53 7.72
CA ARG A 29 -15.44 -1.16 7.43
C ARG A 29 -15.32 -2.47 6.65
N LYS A 30 -14.21 -2.66 5.93
CA LYS A 30 -13.90 -3.87 5.17
C LYS A 30 -12.99 -4.83 5.93
N GLU A 31 -12.75 -4.58 7.22
CA GLU A 31 -11.93 -5.42 8.10
C GLU A 31 -10.50 -5.61 7.57
N LEU A 32 -9.96 -4.57 6.94
CA LEU A 32 -8.58 -4.53 6.43
C LEU A 32 -7.64 -3.75 7.35
N LEU A 33 -8.19 -3.16 8.42
CA LEU A 33 -7.48 -2.43 9.45
C LEU A 33 -7.97 -2.87 10.82
N ASP A 34 -7.03 -3.05 11.73
CA ASP A 34 -7.32 -3.17 13.16
C ASP A 34 -7.39 -1.78 13.84
N SER A 35 -7.47 -1.80 15.18
CA SER A 35 -7.52 -0.61 16.03
C SER A 35 -6.31 0.31 15.88
N ARG A 36 -5.15 -0.19 15.45
CA ARG A 36 -3.94 0.61 15.21
C ARG A 36 -4.08 1.48 13.96
N GLY A 37 -4.96 1.10 13.02
CA GLY A 37 -5.26 1.89 11.83
C GLY A 37 -4.04 2.14 10.92
N LEU A 38 -3.11 1.18 10.85
CA LEU A 38 -1.85 1.33 10.13
C LEU A 38 -2.05 1.07 8.63
N TRP A 39 -2.00 2.13 7.83
CA TRP A 39 -1.98 2.04 6.36
C TRP A 39 -1.30 3.23 5.73
N PHE A 40 -0.73 3.02 4.54
CA PHE A 40 -0.32 4.11 3.66
C PHE A 40 -0.69 3.78 2.22
N ALA A 41 -0.81 4.81 1.39
CA ALA A 41 -1.13 4.63 -0.02
C ALA A 41 -0.24 5.51 -0.90
N GLY A 42 0.01 5.03 -2.11
CA GLY A 42 0.90 5.65 -3.06
C GLY A 42 0.83 5.01 -4.44
N PHE A 43 1.77 5.41 -5.28
CA PHE A 43 1.91 4.87 -6.64
C PHE A 43 3.18 4.04 -6.76
N ASP A 44 3.14 3.06 -7.67
CA ASP A 44 4.30 2.24 -8.00
C ASP A 44 5.45 3.12 -8.50
N ASN A 45 6.64 2.94 -7.92
CA ASN A 45 7.82 3.68 -8.31
C ASN A 45 8.81 2.85 -9.17
N TYR A 46 8.54 1.56 -9.40
CA TYR A 46 9.50 0.63 -10.02
C TYR A 46 9.88 0.99 -11.46
N ARG A 47 8.99 1.64 -12.23
CA ARG A 47 9.23 1.94 -13.65
C ARG A 47 9.73 3.35 -13.96
N LYS A 48 10.00 4.20 -12.96
CA LYS A 48 10.22 5.66 -13.17
C LYS A 48 9.15 6.29 -14.09
N SER A 49 7.95 5.68 -14.20
CA SER A 49 7.01 5.95 -15.31
C SER A 49 6.46 7.36 -15.30
N THR A 50 6.59 8.06 -14.17
CA THR A 50 6.76 9.51 -14.16
C THR A 50 7.66 9.89 -12.98
N ASN A 51 8.60 10.82 -13.19
CA ASN A 51 9.37 11.42 -12.09
C ASN A 51 8.53 12.34 -11.19
N ASN A 52 7.20 12.37 -11.36
CA ASN A 52 6.33 13.34 -10.69
C ASN A 52 5.03 12.68 -10.18
N ALA A 53 4.96 12.42 -8.86
CA ALA A 53 3.78 11.87 -8.20
C ALA A 53 2.54 12.79 -8.29
N VAL A 54 2.75 14.11 -8.48
CA VAL A 54 1.67 15.07 -8.73
C VAL A 54 1.05 14.80 -10.10
N ALA A 55 1.88 14.52 -11.11
CA ALA A 55 1.41 14.17 -12.45
C ALA A 55 0.67 12.83 -12.45
N GLU A 56 1.17 11.77 -11.79
CA GLU A 56 0.39 10.50 -11.70
C GLU A 56 -0.95 10.69 -11.00
N ASN A 57 -0.99 11.48 -9.93
CA ASN A 57 -2.24 11.78 -9.23
C ASN A 57 -3.21 12.59 -10.11
N LEU A 58 -2.69 13.51 -10.94
CA LEU A 58 -3.50 14.26 -11.91
C LEU A 58 -3.98 13.38 -13.08
N PHE A 59 -3.12 12.53 -13.64
CA PHE A 59 -3.42 11.70 -14.82
C PHE A 59 -4.26 10.45 -14.48
N TYR A 60 -3.99 9.81 -13.35
CA TYR A 60 -4.60 8.52 -13.00
C TYR A 60 -5.54 8.63 -11.80
N GLY A 61 -5.47 9.70 -11.01
CA GLY A 61 -6.24 9.84 -9.78
C GLY A 61 -6.10 8.60 -8.89
N ASN A 62 -7.24 8.07 -8.43
CA ASN A 62 -7.26 6.87 -7.62
C ASN A 62 -7.08 5.56 -8.42
N LYS A 63 -7.14 5.57 -9.77
CA LYS A 63 -7.24 4.34 -10.59
C LYS A 63 -6.02 3.41 -10.50
N LYS A 64 -4.85 3.96 -10.14
CA LYS A 64 -3.59 3.20 -9.96
C LYS A 64 -3.07 3.25 -8.53
N LEU A 65 -3.90 3.70 -7.59
CA LEU A 65 -3.49 3.79 -6.19
C LEU A 65 -3.24 2.38 -5.65
N LYS A 66 -2.06 2.22 -5.06
CA LYS A 66 -1.71 1.04 -4.29
C LYS A 66 -1.74 1.38 -2.81
N ILE A 67 -2.21 0.44 -2.01
CA ILE A 67 -2.39 0.61 -0.57
C ILE A 67 -1.67 -0.54 0.11
N VAL A 68 -0.98 -0.24 1.20
CA VAL A 68 -0.47 -1.25 2.13
C VAL A 68 -1.11 -0.99 3.48
N CYS A 69 -1.66 -2.03 4.09
CA CYS A 69 -2.30 -1.95 5.41
C CYS A 69 -2.01 -3.19 6.25
N ILE A 70 -2.21 -3.07 7.56
CA ILE A 70 -2.03 -4.16 8.52
C ILE A 70 -3.35 -4.37 9.26
N ASN A 71 -3.77 -5.63 9.36
CA ASN A 71 -4.81 -6.06 10.28
C ASN A 71 -4.30 -7.25 11.10
N ASN A 72 -4.26 -7.10 12.42
CA ASN A 72 -3.63 -8.06 13.34
C ASN A 72 -2.19 -8.34 12.91
N ASN A 73 -1.84 -9.57 12.54
CA ASN A 73 -0.51 -9.88 12.05
C ASN A 73 -0.45 -9.94 10.53
N GLU A 74 -1.56 -9.81 9.80
CA GLU A 74 -1.53 -9.91 8.34
C GLU A 74 -1.21 -8.56 7.68
N VAL A 75 -0.30 -8.59 6.71
CA VAL A 75 0.05 -7.43 5.87
C VAL A 75 -0.62 -7.60 4.51
N PHE A 76 -1.40 -6.60 4.11
CA PHE A 76 -2.12 -6.61 2.85
C PHE A 76 -1.55 -5.60 1.87
N HIS A 77 -1.53 -5.99 0.60
CA HIS A 77 -1.33 -5.10 -0.53
C HIS A 77 -2.59 -5.05 -1.37
N LEU A 78 -3.12 -3.85 -1.56
CA LEU A 78 -4.30 -3.61 -2.37
C LEU A 78 -3.91 -2.83 -3.61
N ASN A 79 -4.46 -3.25 -4.74
CA ASN A 79 -4.30 -2.55 -6.01
C ASN A 79 -5.68 -2.13 -6.52
N ASN A 80 -5.87 -0.84 -6.77
CA ASN A 80 -7.11 -0.38 -7.38
C ASN A 80 -7.16 -0.78 -8.86
N SER A 81 -8.35 -1.15 -9.32
CA SER A 81 -8.62 -1.56 -10.68
C SER A 81 -10.02 -1.12 -11.10
N LYS A 82 -10.42 -1.36 -12.35
CA LYS A 82 -11.77 -1.06 -12.82
C LYS A 82 -12.85 -1.83 -12.04
N GLU A 83 -12.52 -3.02 -11.53
CA GLU A 83 -13.41 -3.90 -10.76
C GLU A 83 -13.43 -3.53 -9.26
N GLY A 84 -12.61 -2.56 -8.85
CA GLY A 84 -12.40 -2.18 -7.45
C GLY A 84 -11.02 -2.58 -6.91
N LEU A 85 -10.90 -2.61 -5.58
CA LEU A 85 -9.65 -2.90 -4.87
C LEU A 85 -9.40 -4.40 -4.79
N LYS A 86 -8.38 -4.87 -5.51
CA LYS A 86 -7.90 -6.25 -5.45
C LYS A 86 -7.01 -6.42 -4.22
N VAL A 87 -7.47 -7.19 -3.25
CA VAL A 87 -6.81 -7.44 -1.96
C VAL A 87 -5.94 -8.68 -2.06
N ARG A 88 -4.68 -8.56 -1.61
CA ARG A 88 -3.72 -9.66 -1.52
C ARG A 88 -3.06 -9.63 -0.16
N ALA A 89 -2.97 -10.78 0.50
CA ALA A 89 -2.08 -10.92 1.66
C ALA A 89 -0.65 -11.15 1.14
N ILE A 90 0.29 -10.34 1.62
CA ILE A 90 1.69 -10.38 1.17
C ILE A 90 2.63 -10.96 2.22
N GLY A 91 2.11 -11.27 3.41
CA GLY A 91 2.84 -11.90 4.49
C GLY A 91 2.25 -11.53 5.85
N THR A 92 3.01 -11.81 6.91
CA THR A 92 2.67 -11.41 8.28
C THR A 92 3.74 -10.53 8.92
N THR A 93 3.38 -9.75 9.93
CA THR A 93 4.31 -8.85 10.64
C THR A 93 5.44 -9.59 11.33
N ASP A 94 5.25 -10.88 11.65
CA ASP A 94 6.25 -11.73 12.32
C ASP A 94 7.30 -12.27 11.32
N GLU A 95 7.05 -12.11 10.01
CA GLU A 95 8.01 -12.42 8.97
C GLU A 95 8.96 -11.24 8.74
N LYS A 96 10.16 -11.50 8.19
CA LYS A 96 11.24 -10.50 8.01
C LYS A 96 10.95 -9.43 6.95
N PHE A 97 9.87 -8.66 7.10
CA PHE A 97 9.64 -7.47 6.30
C PHE A 97 10.73 -6.44 6.58
N LYS A 98 11.28 -5.83 5.52
CA LYS A 98 12.20 -4.71 5.65
C LYS A 98 11.65 -3.50 4.92
N MET A 99 11.38 -2.45 5.68
CA MET A 99 10.91 -1.19 5.14
C MET A 99 12.00 -0.11 5.24
N THR A 100 12.42 0.42 4.08
CA THR A 100 13.28 1.60 4.01
C THR A 100 12.48 2.77 3.47
N SER A 101 12.72 3.96 4.03
CA SER A 101 12.01 5.18 3.64
C SER A 101 13.04 6.23 3.27
N MET A 102 13.01 6.72 2.04
CA MET A 102 13.83 7.83 1.57
C MET A 102 13.03 9.12 1.74
N ARG A 103 13.60 10.08 2.48
CA ARG A 103 13.01 11.41 2.65
C ARG A 103 13.21 12.20 1.35
N ASN A 104 12.19 12.20 0.50
CA ASN A 104 12.04 13.20 -0.55
C ASN A 104 11.20 14.38 -0.02
N ILE A 105 11.49 15.59 -0.48
CA ILE A 105 10.92 16.84 0.03
C ILE A 105 9.38 16.90 -0.13
N LEU A 106 8.85 16.35 -1.23
CA LEU A 106 7.40 16.38 -1.51
C LEU A 106 6.64 15.12 -1.04
N TYR A 107 7.15 13.93 -1.35
CA TYR A 107 6.51 12.64 -1.07
C TYR A 107 7.54 11.59 -0.69
N PRO A 108 7.49 10.96 0.50
CA PRO A 108 8.47 9.96 0.87
C PRO A 108 8.35 8.74 -0.05
N THR A 109 9.50 8.22 -0.48
CA THR A 109 9.54 6.94 -1.18
C THR A 109 9.77 5.84 -0.15
N VAL A 110 8.96 4.79 -0.21
CA VAL A 110 9.06 3.63 0.66
C VAL A 110 9.36 2.40 -0.17
N ASN A 111 10.37 1.65 0.24
CA ASN A 111 10.65 0.32 -0.30
C ASN A 111 10.27 -0.69 0.77
N LEU A 112 9.34 -1.57 0.42
CA LEU A 112 8.89 -2.68 1.25
C LEU A 112 9.42 -3.98 0.66
N HIS A 113 10.44 -4.55 1.30
CA HIS A 113 10.93 -5.88 1.00
C HIS A 113 10.09 -6.88 1.78
N CYS A 114 9.41 -7.74 1.05
CA CYS A 114 8.59 -8.80 1.60
C CYS A 114 9.44 -10.07 1.80
N PRO A 115 9.04 -10.96 2.72
CA PRO A 115 9.75 -12.19 3.05
C PRO A 115 9.98 -13.12 1.85
N ARG A 116 9.14 -13.03 0.81
CA ARG A 116 9.20 -13.84 -0.42
C ARG A 116 10.03 -13.20 -1.54
N GLU A 117 11.04 -12.41 -1.17
CA GLU A 117 11.93 -11.66 -2.09
C GLU A 117 11.22 -10.66 -3.01
N GLN A 118 9.98 -10.28 -2.68
CA GLN A 118 9.25 -9.29 -3.45
C GLN A 118 9.56 -7.89 -2.95
N LEU A 119 9.93 -7.00 -3.87
CA LEU A 119 10.15 -5.60 -3.59
C LEU A 119 8.98 -4.78 -4.09
N PHE A 120 8.38 -3.99 -3.20
CA PHE A 120 7.40 -2.99 -3.55
C PHE A 120 7.96 -1.59 -3.29
N GLU A 121 8.06 -0.78 -4.33
CA GLU A 121 8.49 0.61 -4.21
C GLU A 121 7.29 1.54 -4.38
N PHE A 122 7.04 2.38 -3.39
CA PHE A 122 5.91 3.29 -3.35
C PHE A 122 6.39 4.74 -3.25
N LYS A 123 5.87 5.61 -4.11
CA LYS A 123 5.81 7.06 -3.84
C LYS A 123 4.57 7.33 -2.99
N VAL A 124 4.74 7.55 -1.70
CA VAL A 124 3.62 7.68 -0.75
C VAL A 124 2.95 9.05 -0.89
N THR A 125 1.64 9.05 -1.15
CA THR A 125 0.86 10.27 -1.38
C THR A 125 -0.25 10.49 -0.34
N LYS A 126 -0.64 9.44 0.39
CA LYS A 126 -1.64 9.52 1.47
C LYS A 126 -1.10 8.94 2.78
N ASN A 127 -1.54 9.53 3.89
CA ASN A 127 -1.20 9.14 5.26
C ASN A 127 0.31 9.07 5.54
N LYS A 128 1.11 9.99 4.97
CA LYS A 128 2.59 9.96 5.06
C LYS A 128 3.14 10.04 6.49
N GLY A 129 2.37 10.56 7.46
CA GLY A 129 2.77 10.66 8.86
C GLY A 129 2.97 9.29 9.53
N ILE A 130 2.23 8.28 9.08
CA ILE A 130 2.17 6.95 9.70
C ILE A 130 3.37 6.04 9.36
N ILE A 131 4.23 6.48 8.42
CA ILE A 131 5.30 5.64 7.86
C ILE A 131 6.27 5.16 8.93
N LYS A 132 6.50 5.97 9.98
CA LYS A 132 7.38 5.60 11.10
C LYS A 132 6.75 4.52 11.97
N GLU A 133 5.49 4.67 12.32
CA GLU A 133 4.69 3.73 13.11
C GLU A 133 4.51 2.42 12.36
N PHE A 134 4.17 2.50 11.07
CA PHE A 134 4.05 1.34 10.19
C PHE A 134 5.35 0.53 10.15
N LYS A 135 6.50 1.21 9.96
CA LYS A 135 7.81 0.57 9.96
C LYS A 135 8.14 -0.11 11.29
N LYS A 136 7.71 0.45 12.43
CA LYS A 136 7.90 -0.18 13.74
C LYS A 136 7.07 -1.46 13.86
N ALA A 137 5.83 -1.45 13.40
CA ALA A 137 4.95 -2.62 13.44
C ALA A 137 5.47 -3.81 12.61
N LEU A 138 6.22 -3.55 11.54
CA LEU A 138 6.88 -4.59 10.72
C LEU A 138 8.18 -5.15 11.31
N LYS A 139 8.68 -4.59 12.42
CA LYS A 139 9.93 -5.02 13.07
C LYS A 139 9.70 -5.82 14.35
N ASN A 140 8.44 -6.12 14.67
CA ASN A 140 8.10 -6.96 15.80
C ASN A 140 8.63 -8.39 15.58
#